data_AF-T1B048-F1
#
_entry.id   AF-T1B048-F1
#
_cell.length_a   1.000
_cell.length_b   1.000
_cell.length_c   1.000
_cell.angle_alpha   90.00
_cell.angle_beta   90.00
_cell.angle_gamma   90.00
#
_symmetry.space_group_name_H-M   'P 1'
#
loop_
_entity.id
_entity.type
_entity.pdbx_description
1 polymer ?
#
loop_
_entity_poly.entity_id
_entity_poly.type
_entity_poly.pdbx_seq_one_letter_code
_entity_poly.pdbx_strand_id
1 'polypeptide(L)' 'MDPALKILRETFGYTEFRGFQKEVIDHVGGGGHALVLMPTGGGKSLCYQIPGLLRPG' A
#
# COMPACT_ATOMS: atom_id res chain seq x y z
N MET A 1 -13.96 8.02 -3.07
CA MET A 1 -13.60 6.59 -3.20
C MET A 1 -12.10 6.50 -2.89
N ASP A 2 -11.66 5.61 -2.01
CA ASP A 2 -10.26 5.50 -1.61
C ASP A 2 -9.36 5.09 -2.81
N PRO A 3 -8.44 5.95 -3.28
CA PRO A 3 -7.59 5.65 -4.44
C PRO A 3 -6.69 4.43 -4.23
N ALA A 4 -6.19 4.22 -3.01
CA ALA A 4 -5.34 3.08 -2.70
C ALA A 4 -6.14 1.77 -2.80
N LEU A 5 -7.37 1.77 -2.30
CA LEU A 5 -8.27 0.61 -2.39
C LEU A 5 -8.67 0.29 -3.84
N LYS A 6 -8.82 1.32 -4.68
CA LYS A 6 -9.07 1.14 -6.12
C LYS A 6 -7.90 0.42 -6.79
N ILE A 7 -6.67 0.88 -6.57
CA ILE A 7 -5.46 0.25 -7.10
C ILE A 7 -5.31 -1.19 -6.60
N LEU A 8 -5.55 -1.41 -5.30
CA LEU A 8 -5.50 -2.74 -4.70
C LEU A 8 -6.41 -3.73 -5.45
N ARG A 9 -7.64 -3.31 -5.76
CA ARG A 9 -8.63 -4.15 -6.46
C ARG A 9 -8.30 -4.33 -7.92
N GLU A 10 -8.06 -3.23 -8.64
CA GLU A 10 -7.94 -3.24 -10.10
C GLU A 10 -6.58 -3.76 -10.59
N THR A 11 -5.51 -3.55 -9.82
CA THR A 11 -4.15 -3.96 -10.21
C THR A 11 -3.70 -5.26 -9.53
N PHE A 12 -4.06 -5.47 -8.27
CA PHE A 12 -3.56 -6.59 -7.47
C PHE A 12 -4.63 -7.66 -7.17
N GLY A 13 -5.90 -7.41 -7.49
CA GLY A 13 -6.99 -8.38 -7.31
C GLY A 13 -7.39 -8.65 -5.86
N TYR A 14 -6.96 -7.83 -4.90
CA TYR A 14 -7.35 -7.97 -3.49
C TYR A 14 -8.51 -7.04 -3.14
N THR A 15 -9.42 -7.51 -2.30
CA THR A 15 -10.62 -6.76 -1.91
C THR A 15 -10.40 -5.84 -0.71
N GLU A 16 -9.40 -6.15 0.11
CA GLU A 16 -9.07 -5.48 1.38
C GLU A 16 -7.57 -5.51 1.70
N PHE A 17 -7.11 -4.53 2.46
CA PHE A 17 -5.76 -4.49 3.02
C PHE A 17 -5.65 -5.43 4.22
N ARG A 18 -4.46 -5.99 4.43
CA ARG A 18 -4.17 -6.88 5.56
C ARG A 18 -3.27 -6.19 6.58
N GLY A 19 -3.60 -6.34 7.86
CA GLY A 19 -2.82 -5.77 8.96
C GLY A 19 -2.53 -4.28 8.74
N PHE A 20 -1.27 -3.88 8.92
CA PHE A 20 -0.87 -2.47 8.86
C PHE A 20 -0.65 -1.92 7.45
N GLN A 21 -1.05 -2.64 6.39
CA GLN A 21 -0.83 -2.20 5.01
C GLN A 21 -1.45 -0.84 4.73
N LYS A 22 -2.69 -0.61 5.19
CA LYS A 22 -3.39 0.65 4.93
C LYS A 22 -2.68 1.84 5.57
N GLU A 23 -2.31 1.73 6.85
CA GLU A 23 -1.64 2.84 7.55
C GLU A 23 -0.27 3.14 6.93
N VAL A 24 0.50 2.12 6.55
CA VAL A 24 1.79 2.31 5.88
C VAL A 24 1.61 2.97 4.51
N ILE A 25 0.64 2.52 3.70
CA ILE A 25 0.37 3.06 2.37
C ILE A 25 -0.07 4.52 2.47
N ASP A 26 -0.96 4.85 3.41
CA ASP A 26 -1.43 6.22 3.61
C ASP A 26 -0.28 7.13 4.06
N HIS A 27 0.54 6.67 5.00
CA HIS A 27 1.70 7.41 5.51
C HIS A 27 2.73 7.70 4.40
N VAL A 28 3.12 6.68 3.64
CA VAL A 28 4.10 6.82 2.55
C VAL A 28 3.51 7.57 1.36
N GLY A 29 2.23 7.34 1.05
CA GLY A 29 1.48 8.06 0.03
C GLY A 29 1.37 9.56 0.31
N GLY A 30 1.28 9.94 1.59
CA GLY A 30 1.34 11.33 2.06
C GLY A 30 2.74 11.95 2.07
N GLY A 31 3.77 11.23 1.62
CA GLY A 31 5.15 11.70 1.58
C GLY A 31 5.99 11.34 2.80
N GLY A 32 5.44 10.59 3.76
CA GLY A 32 6.17 10.12 4.94
C GLY A 32 7.16 9.00 4.65
N HIS A 33 8.10 8.80 5.58
CA HIS A 33 9.05 7.69 5.57
C HIS A 33 8.62 6.62 6.58
N ALA A 34 8.76 5.34 6.22
CA ALA A 34 8.39 4.22 7.08
C ALA A 34 9.46 3.12 7.10
N LEU A 35 9.64 2.49 8.26
CA LEU A 35 10.35 1.21 8.40
C LEU A 35 9.31 0.10 8.56
N VAL A 36 9.29 -0.86 7.62
CA VAL A 36 8.23 -1.87 7.56
C VAL A 36 8.79 -3.27 7.84
N LEU A 37 8.61 -3.75 9.08
CA LEU A 37 8.94 -5.12 9.48
C LEU A 37 7.70 -6.01 9.35
N MET A 38 7.78 -6.99 8.45
CA MET A 38 6.73 -7.97 8.14
C MET A 38 7.40 -9.24 7.65
N PRO A 39 6.85 -10.44 7.94
CA PRO A 39 7.39 -11.70 7.45
C PRO A 39 7.28 -11.80 5.92
N THR A 40 8.05 -12.72 5.32
CA THR A 40 7.87 -13.12 3.92
C THR A 40 6.44 -13.60 3.70
N GLY A 41 5.83 -13.19 2.58
CA GLY A 41 4.41 -13.47 2.30
C GLY A 41 3.41 -12.55 3.03
N GLY A 42 3.87 -11.73 3.99
CA GLY A 42 3.05 -10.76 4.72
C GLY A 42 2.57 -9.57 3.88
N GLY A 43 2.96 -9.48 2.61
CA GLY A 43 2.49 -8.44 1.70
C GLY A 43 3.18 -7.07 1.86
N LYS A 44 4.45 -7.06 2.31
CA LYS A 44 5.30 -5.85 2.37
C LYS A 44 5.42 -5.14 1.01
N SER A 45 5.36 -5.89 -0.09
CA SER A 45 5.46 -5.36 -1.46
C SER A 45 4.39 -4.32 -1.78
N LEU A 46 3.16 -4.57 -1.35
CA LEU A 46 2.05 -3.62 -1.54
C LEU A 46 2.31 -2.27 -0.87
N CYS A 47 3.04 -2.27 0.26
CA CYS A 47 3.35 -1.07 1.04
C CYS A 47 4.26 -0.06 0.34
N TYR A 48 4.96 -0.45 -0.75
CA TYR A 48 5.71 0.49 -1.58
C TYR A 48 5.20 0.56 -3.03
N GLN A 49 4.60 -0.52 -3.54
CA GLN A 49 4.05 -0.53 -4.90
C GLN A 49 2.82 0.36 -5.05
N ILE A 50 1.89 0.32 -4.10
CA ILE A 50 0.67 1.14 -4.16
C ILE A 50 1.02 2.64 -4.04
N PRO A 51 1.86 3.09 -3.09
CA PRO A 51 2.32 4.48 -3.07
C PRO A 51 3.02 4.93 -4.36
N GLY A 52 3.80 4.04 -4.99
CA GLY A 52 4.45 4.32 -6.29
C GLY A 52 3.46 4.52 -7.45
N LEU A 53 2.27 3.94 -7.37
CA LEU A 53 1.19 4.15 -8.35
C LEU A 53 0.27 5.33 -7.99
N LEU A 54 0.21 5.72 -6.71
CA LEU A 54 -0.62 6.83 -6.23
C LEU A 54 -0.02 8.20 -6.54
N ARG A 55 1.31 8.32 -6.50
CA ARG A 55 2.00 9.60 -6.60
C ARG A 55 2.36 9.91 -8.05
N PRO A 56 2.15 11.16 -8.53
CA PRO A 56 2.84 11.63 -9.73
C PRO A 56 4.34 11.52 -9.48
N GLY A 57 5.07 10.97 -10.45
CA GLY A 57 6.53 10.86 -10.42
C GLY A 57 7.23 12.21 -10.42
#